data_AF-A0A1A8IXT1-F1
#
_entry.id   AF-A0A1A8IXT1-F1
#
_cell.length_a   1.000
_cell.length_b   1.000
_cell.length_c   1.000
_cell.angle_alpha   90.00
_cell.angle_beta   90.00
_cell.angle_gamma   90.00
#
_symmetry.space_group_name_H-M   'P 1'
#
loop_
_entity.id
_entity.type
_entity.pdbx_description
1 polymer ?
#
loop_
_entity_poly.entity_id
_entity_poly.type
_entity_poly.pdbx_seq_one_letter_code
_entity_poly.pdbx_strand_id
1 'polypeptide(L)' 'HNQEKDITVVETNYTEYALVVKHKEFNREYTQVALYGRSSRVRAEVIQKFKALALSQGFPRESILTPPPAENCPPGSGR' A
#
# COMPACT_ATOMS: atom_id res chain seq x y z
N HIS A 1 11.45 -6.22 23.20
CA HIS A 1 10.26 -5.98 22.35
C HIS A 1 10.77 -5.70 20.94
N ASN A 2 11.02 -6.75 20.14
CA ASN A 2 11.53 -6.60 18.78
C ASN A 2 10.33 -6.77 17.83
N GLN A 3 9.78 -5.68 17.30
CA GLN A 3 8.81 -5.76 16.20
C GLN A 3 9.60 -5.83 14.90
N GLU A 4 9.63 -7.00 14.27
CA GLU A 4 10.20 -7.15 12.94
C GLU A 4 9.18 -6.70 11.89
N LYS A 5 9.66 -5.92 10.92
CA LYS A 5 8.86 -5.37 9.84
C LYS A 5 9.66 -5.48 8.56
N ASP A 6 9.33 -6.49 7.76
CA ASP A 6 9.88 -6.63 6.42
C ASP A 6 9.03 -5.87 5.44
N ILE A 7 9.67 -5.01 4.65
CA ILE A 7 9.00 -4.18 3.66
C ILE A 7 9.68 -4.44 2.32
N THR A 8 8.92 -5.01 1.38
CA THR A 8 9.38 -5.28 0.01
C THR A 8 8.66 -4.37 -0.96
N VAL A 9 9.44 -3.61 -1.74
CA VAL A 9 8.92 -2.89 -2.91
C VAL A 9 8.84 -3.88 -4.07
N VAL A 10 7.62 -4.26 -4.44
CA VAL A 10 7.36 -5.27 -5.48
C VAL A 10 7.45 -4.67 -6.87
N GLU A 11 6.92 -3.46 -7.04
CA GLU A 11 6.93 -2.74 -8.31
C GLU A 11 6.94 -1.24 -8.03
N THR A 12 7.73 -0.50 -8.78
CA THR A 12 7.80 0.96 -8.68
C THR A 12 8.41 1.51 -9.96
N ASN A 13 7.96 2.69 -10.36
CA ASN A 13 8.68 3.47 -11.38
C ASN A 13 9.49 4.62 -10.76
N TYR A 14 9.57 4.67 -9.42
CA TYR A 14 10.24 5.67 -8.58
C TYR A 14 9.75 7.12 -8.72
N THR A 15 9.03 7.44 -9.79
CA THR A 15 8.59 8.79 -10.14
C THR A 15 7.11 9.03 -9.84
N GLU A 16 6.26 8.00 -9.90
CA GLU A 16 4.81 8.17 -9.76
C GLU A 16 4.21 7.28 -8.66
N TYR A 17 4.63 6.02 -8.56
CA TYR A 17 4.04 5.07 -7.63
C TYR A 17 5.00 3.98 -7.16
N ALA A 18 4.63 3.32 -6.05
CA ALA A 18 5.23 2.09 -5.57
C ALA A 18 4.17 1.14 -4.99
N LEU A 19 4.23 -0.13 -5.37
CA LEU A 19 3.51 -1.25 -4.76
C LEU A 19 4.41 -1.92 -3.74
N VAL A 20 3.91 -2.06 -2.52
CA VAL A 20 4.68 -2.52 -1.37
C VAL A 20 3.94 -3.64 -0.66
N VAL A 21 4.64 -4.72 -0.35
CA VAL A 21 4.18 -5.76 0.57
C VAL A 21 4.94 -5.60 1.88
N LYS A 22 4.21 -5.65 2.99
CA LYS A 22 4.78 -5.57 4.33
C LYS A 22 4.38 -6.81 5.10
N HIS A 23 5.37 -7.45 5.71
CA HIS A 23 5.17 -8.48 6.71
C HIS A 23 5.53 -7.89 8.07
N LYS A 24 4.61 -7.99 9.02
CA LYS A 24 4.78 -7.48 10.37
C LYS A 24 4.50 -8.60 11.36
N GLU A 25 5.47 -8.88 12.20
CA GLU A 25 5.30 -9.77 13.33
C GLU A 25 5.04 -8.93 14.59
N PHE A 26 3.80 -8.94 15.06
CA PHE A 26 3.44 -8.29 16.33
C PHE A 26 2.33 -9.05 17.03
N ASN A 27 2.72 -9.99 17.89
CA ASN A 27 1.86 -10.98 18.56
C ASN A 27 1.11 -11.94 17.63
N ARG A 28 0.95 -11.57 16.35
CA ARG A 28 0.48 -12.36 15.21
C ARG A 28 1.20 -11.85 13.96
N GLU A 29 1.27 -12.71 12.94
CA GLU A 29 1.76 -12.33 11.62
C GLU A 29 0.68 -11.55 10.86
N TYR A 30 1.07 -10.40 10.31
CA TYR A 30 0.21 -9.56 9.49
C TYR A 30 0.89 -9.27 8.16
N THR A 31 0.19 -9.53 7.07
CA THR A 31 0.55 -9.07 5.74
C THR A 31 -0.24 -7.80 5.42
N GLN A 32 0.40 -6.82 4.79
CA GLN A 32 -0.25 -5.64 4.25
C GLN A 32 0.26 -5.39 2.82
N VAL A 33 -0.66 -5.12 1.90
CA VAL A 33 -0.33 -4.60 0.56
C VAL A 33 -0.71 -3.13 0.52
N ALA A 34 0.20 -2.29 0.05
CA ALA A 34 0.01 -0.84 -0.02
C ALA A 34 0.41 -0.30 -1.40
N LEU A 35 -0.36 0.68 -1.89
CA LEU A 35 -0.04 1.49 -3.05
C LEU A 35 0.29 2.91 -2.58
N TYR A 36 1.53 3.33 -2.81
CA TYR A 36 1.96 4.71 -2.60
C TYR A 36 1.97 5.44 -3.94
N GLY A 37 1.32 6.60 -4.01
CA GLY A 37 1.37 7.51 -5.16
C GLY A 37 2.01 8.84 -4.78
N ARG A 38 2.71 9.48 -5.73
CA ARG A 38 3.19 10.87 -5.57
C ARG A 38 2.07 11.91 -5.70
N SER A 39 0.95 11.52 -6.30
CA SER A 39 -0.27 12.30 -6.44
C SER A 39 -1.42 11.61 -5.71
N SER A 40 -2.43 12.39 -5.30
CA SER A 40 -3.69 11.86 -4.75
C SER A 40 -4.49 11.05 -5.76
N ARG A 41 -4.24 11.24 -7.06
CA ARG A 41 -4.84 10.48 -8.15
C ARG A 41 -3.78 9.60 -8.80
N VAL A 42 -4.06 8.30 -8.86
CA VAL A 42 -3.20 7.31 -9.50
C VAL A 42 -3.92 6.74 -10.73
N ARG A 43 -3.16 6.40 -11.78
CA ARG A 43 -3.70 5.81 -13.02
C ARG A 43 -4.49 4.53 -12.72
N ALA A 44 -5.59 4.32 -13.44
CA ALA A 44 -6.47 3.17 -13.24
C ALA A 44 -5.72 1.83 -13.41
N GLU A 45 -4.78 1.75 -14.35
CA GLU A 45 -3.95 0.56 -14.57
C GLU A 45 -3.11 0.18 -13.34
N VAL A 46 -2.56 1.16 -12.62
CA VAL A 46 -1.76 0.93 -11.40
C VAL A 46 -2.68 0.46 -10.26
N ILE A 47 -3.90 0.99 -10.18
CA ILE A 47 -4.91 0.50 -9.23
C ILE A 47 -5.28 -0.96 -9.53
N GLN A 48 -5.39 -1.34 -10.80
CA GLN A 48 -5.64 -2.74 -11.17
C GLN A 48 -4.46 -3.65 -10.79
N LYS A 49 -3.21 -3.20 -10.99
CA LYS A 49 -2.02 -3.93 -10.51
C LYS A 49 -2.03 -4.10 -9.00
N PHE A 50 -2.37 -3.07 -8.25
CA PHE A 50 -2.54 -3.15 -6.79
C PHE A 50 -3.58 -4.20 -6.39
N LYS A 51 -4.75 -4.19 -7.03
CA LYS A 51 -5.81 -5.18 -6.77
C LYS A 51 -5.36 -6.59 -7.11
N ALA A 52 -4.68 -6.77 -8.24
CA ALA A 52 -4.14 -8.08 -8.65
C ALA A 52 -3.09 -8.59 -7.66
N LEU A 53 -2.18 -7.73 -7.20
CA LEU A 53 -1.18 -8.07 -6.18
C LEU A 53 -1.83 -8.43 -4.84
N ALA A 54 -2.83 -7.68 -4.39
CA ALA A 54 -3.53 -8.01 -3.16
C ALA A 54 -4.26 -9.35 -3.26
N LEU A 55 -4.90 -9.64 -4.39
CA LEU A 55 -5.55 -10.94 -4.62
C LEU A 55 -4.53 -12.10 -4.64
N SER A 56 -3.35 -11.92 -5.25
CA SER A 56 -2.32 -12.97 -5.27
C SER A 56 -1.70 -13.21 -3.89
N GLN A 57 -1.74 -12.21 -3.00
CA GLN A 57 -1.36 -12.34 -1.59
C GLN A 57 -2.47 -12.95 -0.71
N GLY A 58 -3.60 -13.36 -1.31
CA GLY A 58 -4.70 -14.05 -0.62
C GLY A 58 -5.71 -13.13 0.05
N PHE A 59 -5.67 -11.81 -0.20
CA PHE A 59 -6.67 -10.89 0.34
C PHE A 59 -8.02 -11.09 -0.36
N PRO A 60 -9.15 -11.15 0.38
CA PRO A 60 -10.47 -11.16 -0.23
C PRO A 60 -10.77 -9.80 -0.88
N ARG A 61 -11.58 -9.81 -1.95
CA ARG A 61 -11.85 -8.63 -2.80
C ARG A 61 -12.40 -7.46 -1.99
N GLU A 62 -13.28 -7.75 -1.03
CA GLU A 62 -13.93 -6.80 -0.14
C GLU A 62 -12.97 -6.12 0.85
N SER A 63 -11.80 -6.71 1.12
CA SER A 63 -10.77 -6.09 1.97
C SER A 63 -9.85 -5.13 1.21
N ILE A 64 -9.93 -5.08 -0.13
CA ILE A 64 -9.07 -4.26 -0.98
C ILE A 64 -9.71 -2.90 -1.18
N LEU A 65 -9.32 -1.94 -0.36
CA LEU A 65 -9.91 -0.61 -0.33
C LEU A 65 -9.08 0.40 -1.14
N THR A 66 -9.78 1.26 -1.89
CA THR A 66 -9.22 2.45 -2.56
C THR A 66 -10.06 3.65 -2.16
N PRO A 67 -9.78 4.27 -0.99
CA PRO A 67 -10.60 5.35 -0.48
C PRO A 67 -10.47 6.61 -1.37
N PRO A 68 -11.51 7.46 -1.42
CA PRO A 68 -11.41 8.77 -2.04
C PRO A 68 -10.39 9.65 -1.29
N PRO A 69 -9.87 10.71 -1.93
CA PRO A 69 -8.97 11.66 -1.27
C PRO A 69 -9.59 12.18 0.04
N ALA A 70 -8.85 12.09 1.14
CA ALA A 70 -9.28 12.62 2.42
C ALA A 70 -9.05 14.14 2.45
N GLU A 71 -10.12 14.93 2.56
CA GLU A 71 -10.04 16.40 2.59
C GLU A 71 -9.59 16.94 3.96
N ASN A 72 -9.74 16.14 5.02
CA ASN A 72 -9.51 16.53 6.41
C ASN A 72 -8.16 16.08 6.98
N CYS A 73 -7.25 15.55 6.15
CA CYS A 73 -5.93 15.10 6.57
C CYS A 73 -4.85 15.96 5.89
N PRO A 74 -4.41 17.07 6.54
CA PRO A 74 -3.38 17.91 5.96
C PRO A 74 -2.08 17.11 5.80
N PRO A 75 -1.29 17.36 4.74
CA PRO A 75 0.04 16.77 4.62
C PRO A 75 0.86 17.17 5.85
N GLY A 76 1.57 16.20 6.45
CA GLY A 76 2.46 16.48 7.56
C GLY A 76 3.44 17.59 7.17
N SER A 77 3.57 18.62 8.01
CA SER A 77 4.47 19.74 7.75
C SER A 77 5.90 19.19 7.64
N GLY A 78 6.37 19.02 6.41
CA GLY A 78 7.73 18.59 6.13
C GLY A 78 8.68 19.69 6.58
N ARG A 79 9.51 19.40 7.59
CA ARG A 79 10.73 20.15 7.83
C ARG A 79 11.85 19.57 6.98
#